data_AF-A0A4S2DS33-F1
#
_entry.id   AF-A0A4S2DS33-F1
#
_cell.length_a   1.000
_cell.length_b   1.000
_cell.length_c   1.000
_cell.angle_alpha   90.00
_cell.angle_beta   90.00
_cell.angle_gamma   90.00
#
_symmetry.space_group_name_H-M   'P 1'
#
loop_
_entity.id
_entity.type
_entity.pdbx_description
1 polymer ?
#
loop_
_entity_poly.entity_id
_entity_poly.type
_entity_poly.pdbx_seq_one_letter_code
_entity_poly.pdbx_strand_id
1 'polypeptide(L)'
;MKRDNEKFIIIMKRVWLAILLVFIVIRFILNPQGIKVLLFNISPNFINLVLFLGIIICPIIFWIPKKREVKWLKIAYNIITSIILVFSLIIYLFFYSEIKYFNFKSSYGNRTLIVEEDSFLLSGRSHFYKKSFGIFIKSLNQEISTDDGFRPFSTNSYQLIWEDKDTVRIDYDFGSTGIWKSETINFKRSY
;
A
#
# COMPACT_ATOMS: atom_id res chain seq x y z
N MET A 1 -32.95 20.62 -19.46
CA MET A 1 -31.64 20.21 -20.02
C MET A 1 -30.43 20.82 -19.29
N LYS A 2 -30.14 22.13 -19.36
CA LYS A 2 -28.94 22.71 -18.70
C LYS A 2 -28.97 22.61 -17.17
N ARG A 3 -30.15 22.79 -16.56
CA ARG A 3 -30.37 22.71 -15.10
C ARG A 3 -30.29 21.27 -14.56
N ASP A 4 -30.62 20.28 -15.38
CA ASP A 4 -30.58 18.85 -15.02
C ASP A 4 -29.14 18.33 -15.05
N ASN A 5 -28.33 18.79 -16.02
CA ASN A 5 -26.89 18.50 -16.08
C ASN A 5 -26.12 19.08 -14.88
N GLU A 6 -26.45 20.31 -14.44
CA GLU A 6 -25.80 20.90 -13.26
C GLU A 6 -26.13 20.12 -11.97
N LYS A 7 -27.39 19.70 -11.80
CA LYS A 7 -27.79 18.83 -10.68
C LYS A 7 -27.06 17.50 -10.71
N PHE A 8 -26.95 16.87 -11.88
CA PHE A 8 -26.23 15.61 -12.06
C PHE A 8 -24.75 15.73 -11.67
N ILE A 9 -24.05 16.77 -12.12
CA ILE A 9 -22.64 17.01 -11.78
C ILE A 9 -22.46 17.18 -10.26
N ILE A 10 -23.37 17.89 -9.59
CA ILE A 10 -23.34 18.06 -8.14
C ILE A 10 -23.53 16.73 -7.42
N ILE A 11 -24.46 15.89 -7.87
CA ILE A 11 -24.69 14.55 -7.31
C ILE A 11 -23.43 13.70 -7.47
N MET A 12 -22.85 13.65 -8.68
CA MET A 12 -21.61 12.92 -8.95
C MET A 12 -20.45 13.38 -8.06
N LYS A 13 -20.26 14.69 -7.90
CA LYS A 13 -19.25 15.26 -6.99
C LYS A 13 -19.47 14.78 -5.55
N ARG A 14 -20.72 14.81 -5.07
CA ARG A 14 -21.06 14.37 -3.70
C ARG A 14 -20.76 12.89 -3.50
N VAL A 15 -21.15 12.05 -4.46
CA VAL A 15 -20.89 10.60 -4.42
C VAL A 15 -19.38 10.33 -4.42
N TRP A 16 -18.62 10.99 -5.29
CA TRP A 16 -17.17 10.88 -5.35
C TRP A 16 -16.50 11.23 -4.01
N LEU A 17 -16.85 12.38 -3.45
CA LEU A 17 -16.32 12.84 -2.17
C LEU A 17 -16.75 11.94 -1.01
N ALA A 18 -17.98 11.43 -1.03
CA ALA A 18 -18.46 10.48 -0.03
C ALA A 18 -17.66 9.18 -0.06
N ILE A 19 -17.38 8.63 -1.24
CA ILE A 19 -16.54 7.43 -1.39
C ILE A 19 -15.14 7.68 -0.84
N LEU A 20 -14.49 8.78 -1.26
CA LEU A 20 -13.15 9.13 -0.76
C LEU A 20 -13.14 9.31 0.77
N LEU A 21 -14.15 9.97 1.33
CA LEU A 21 -14.27 10.20 2.76
C LEU A 21 -14.44 8.90 3.52
N VAL A 22 -15.27 7.97 3.03
CA VAL A 22 -15.40 6.64 3.63
C VAL A 22 -14.05 5.91 3.64
N PHE A 23 -13.30 5.94 2.53
CA PHE A 23 -11.96 5.35 2.48
C PHE A 23 -10.98 5.98 3.48
N ILE A 24 -11.00 7.31 3.61
CA ILE A 24 -10.17 8.04 4.59
C ILE A 24 -10.55 7.66 6.02
N VAL A 25 -11.84 7.59 6.35
CA VAL A 25 -12.32 7.20 7.68
C VAL A 25 -11.92 5.77 8.01
N ILE A 26 -12.10 4.83 7.08
CA ILE A 26 -11.66 3.44 7.25
C ILE A 26 -10.15 3.40 7.53
N ARG A 27 -9.34 4.14 6.76
CA ARG A 27 -7.89 4.22 6.97
C ARG A 27 -7.53 4.81 8.33
N PHE A 28 -8.21 5.89 8.73
CA PHE A 28 -7.98 6.55 10.01
C PHE A 28 -8.23 5.61 11.20
N ILE A 29 -9.25 4.75 11.09
CA ILE A 29 -9.56 3.74 12.12
C ILE A 29 -8.54 2.59 12.12
N LEU A 30 -8.12 2.13 10.94
CA LEU A 30 -7.29 0.91 10.80
C LEU A 30 -5.79 1.16 10.99
N ASN A 31 -5.27 2.32 10.57
CA ASN A 31 -3.83 2.61 10.57
C ASN A 31 -3.21 2.58 11.98
N PRO A 32 -3.84 3.16 13.03
CA PRO A 32 -3.33 3.07 14.40
C PRO A 32 -3.24 1.63 14.95
N GLN A 33 -4.03 0.71 14.38
CA GLN A 33 -4.04 -0.70 14.77
C GLN A 33 -2.98 -1.53 14.01
N GLY A 34 -2.13 -0.88 13.21
CA GLY A 34 -1.16 -1.54 12.33
C GLY A 34 -1.82 -2.33 11.20
N ILE A 35 -3.06 -1.98 10.82
CA ILE A 35 -3.82 -2.65 9.76
C ILE A 35 -3.70 -1.86 8.46
N LYS A 36 -3.18 -2.51 7.42
CA LYS A 36 -3.08 -1.98 6.06
C LYS A 36 -4.06 -2.70 5.12
N VAL A 37 -4.43 -2.04 4.03
CA VAL A 37 -5.25 -2.63 2.97
C VAL A 37 -4.34 -3.18 1.88
N LEU A 38 -4.44 -4.48 1.60
CA LEU A 38 -3.78 -5.20 0.51
C LEU A 38 -4.86 -5.83 -0.37
N LEU A 39 -5.30 -5.10 -1.38
CA LEU A 39 -6.42 -5.49 -2.24
C LEU A 39 -5.90 -6.24 -3.47
N PHE A 40 -6.22 -7.52 -3.64
CA PHE A 40 -5.74 -8.33 -4.78
C PHE A 40 -4.21 -8.28 -5.00
N ASN A 41 -3.43 -8.28 -3.91
CA ASN A 41 -1.96 -8.12 -3.93
C ASN A 41 -1.46 -6.76 -4.44
N ILE A 42 -2.34 -5.77 -4.59
CA ILE A 42 -1.99 -4.37 -4.85
C ILE A 42 -1.45 -3.76 -3.56
N SER A 43 -0.27 -3.16 -3.65
CA SER A 43 0.42 -2.60 -2.48
C SER A 43 -0.44 -1.54 -1.75
N PRO A 44 -0.40 -1.51 -0.41
CA PRO A 44 -1.05 -0.45 0.37
C PRO A 44 -0.60 0.94 -0.04
N ASN A 45 0.66 1.10 -0.49
CA ASN A 45 1.24 2.35 -0.96
C ASN A 45 0.62 2.80 -2.29
N PHE A 46 0.39 1.88 -3.23
CA PHE A 46 -0.30 2.20 -4.49
C PHE A 46 -1.75 2.63 -4.24
N ILE A 47 -2.45 1.93 -3.35
CA ILE A 47 -3.82 2.31 -2.95
C ILE A 47 -3.82 3.72 -2.36
N ASN A 48 -2.84 4.06 -1.51
CA ASN A 48 -2.71 5.41 -0.96
C ASN A 48 -2.44 6.46 -2.04
N LEU A 49 -1.60 6.16 -3.01
CA LEU A 49 -1.35 7.03 -4.15
C LEU A 49 -2.63 7.28 -4.95
N VAL A 50 -3.40 6.24 -5.29
CA VAL A 50 -4.66 6.37 -6.02
C VAL A 50 -5.67 7.23 -5.26
N LEU A 51 -5.79 7.03 -3.94
CA LEU A 51 -6.67 7.85 -3.09
C LEU A 51 -6.23 9.32 -3.07
N PHE A 52 -4.93 9.58 -2.89
CA PHE A 52 -4.37 10.92 -2.93
C PHE A 52 -4.63 11.61 -4.28
N LEU A 53 -4.36 10.93 -5.39
CA LEU A 53 -4.62 11.44 -6.74
C LEU A 53 -6.12 11.70 -6.97
N GLY A 54 -6.99 10.82 -6.47
CA GLY A 54 -8.44 10.99 -6.56
C GLY A 54 -8.98 12.24 -5.85
N ILE A 55 -8.31 12.68 -4.78
CA ILE A 55 -8.65 13.92 -4.05
C ILE A 55 -8.23 15.15 -4.87
N ILE A 56 -6.98 15.21 -5.33
CA ILE A 56 -6.45 16.40 -6.03
C ILE A 56 -7.03 16.57 -7.44
N ILE A 57 -7.49 15.49 -8.09
CA ILE A 57 -8.13 15.58 -9.41
C ILE A 57 -9.57 16.12 -9.31
N CYS A 58 -10.22 15.99 -8.15
CA CYS A 58 -11.63 16.37 -7.97
C CYS A 58 -11.93 17.83 -8.41
N PRO A 59 -11.15 18.86 -8.03
CA PRO A 59 -11.40 20.21 -8.50
C PRO A 59 -11.15 20.41 -10.01
N ILE A 60 -10.24 19.65 -10.63
CA ILE A 60 -10.02 19.73 -12.09
C ILE A 60 -11.32 19.38 -12.85
N ILE A 61 -11.95 18.29 -12.43
CA ILE A 61 -13.17 17.74 -13.05
C ILE A 61 -14.39 18.59 -12.73
N PHE A 62 -14.63 18.87 -11.44
CA PHE A 62 -15.91 19.41 -10.99
C PHE A 62 -15.95 20.94 -10.84
N TRP A 63 -14.81 21.64 -10.85
CA TRP A 63 -14.80 23.10 -10.74
C TRP A 63 -15.04 23.77 -12.09
N ILE A 64 -16.22 24.35 -12.28
CA ILE A 64 -16.57 25.10 -13.49
C ILE A 64 -16.59 26.61 -13.15
N PRO A 65 -15.58 27.39 -13.55
CA PRO A 65 -15.51 28.81 -13.22
C PRO A 65 -16.56 29.60 -14.01
N LYS A 66 -17.41 30.35 -13.30
CA LYS A 66 -18.44 31.22 -13.92
C LYS A 66 -17.92 32.62 -14.27
N LYS A 67 -16.90 33.12 -13.55
CA LYS A 67 -16.29 34.44 -13.76
C LYS A 67 -14.93 34.33 -14.44
N ARG A 68 -14.55 35.33 -15.25
CA ARG A 68 -13.28 35.35 -16.00
C ARG A 68 -12.05 35.36 -15.07
N GLU A 69 -12.10 36.12 -13.99
CA GLU A 69 -11.01 36.23 -12.99
C GLU A 69 -10.68 34.87 -12.35
N VAL A 70 -11.69 34.03 -12.12
CA VAL A 70 -11.54 32.70 -11.50
C VAL A 70 -11.02 31.66 -12.51
N LYS A 71 -11.04 31.96 -13.83
CA LYS A 71 -10.46 31.06 -14.84
C LYS A 71 -8.95 30.94 -14.68
N TRP A 72 -8.25 32.03 -14.36
CA TRP A 72 -6.80 31.99 -14.13
C TRP A 72 -6.44 31.14 -12.92
N LEU A 73 -7.23 31.20 -11.85
CA LEU A 73 -7.07 30.33 -10.69
C LEU A 73 -7.23 28.85 -11.05
N LYS A 74 -8.23 28.50 -11.88
CA LYS A 74 -8.40 27.12 -12.36
C LYS A 74 -7.21 26.67 -13.22
N ILE A 75 -6.71 27.53 -14.11
CA ILE A 75 -5.53 27.20 -14.94
C ILE A 75 -4.31 26.97 -14.05
N ALA A 76 -4.03 27.87 -13.11
CA ALA A 76 -2.92 27.73 -12.17
C ALA A 76 -3.05 26.44 -11.34
N TYR A 77 -4.24 26.15 -10.81
CA TYR A 77 -4.51 24.91 -10.08
C TYR A 77 -4.24 23.67 -10.93
N ASN A 78 -4.69 23.66 -12.19
CA ASN A 78 -4.47 22.54 -13.10
C ASN A 78 -2.98 22.33 -13.39
N ILE A 79 -2.21 23.40 -13.60
CA ILE A 79 -0.76 23.32 -13.82
C ILE A 79 -0.07 22.73 -12.59
N ILE A 80 -0.33 23.29 -11.41
CA ILE A 80 0.24 22.82 -10.13
C ILE A 80 -0.12 21.36 -9.88
N THR A 81 -1.39 20.99 -10.07
CA THR A 81 -1.86 19.62 -9.85
C THR A 81 -1.23 18.65 -10.84
N SER A 82 -1.01 19.06 -12.09
CA SER A 82 -0.32 18.24 -13.10
C SER A 82 1.13 17.97 -12.70
N ILE A 83 1.83 19.00 -12.20
CA ILE A 83 3.19 18.85 -11.66
C ILE A 83 3.20 17.89 -10.46
N ILE A 84 2.29 18.07 -9.51
CA ILE A 84 2.14 17.20 -8.34
C ILE A 84 1.88 15.76 -8.77
N LEU A 85 1.03 15.53 -9.78
CA LEU A 85 0.69 14.19 -10.27
C LEU A 85 1.95 13.50 -10.81
N VAL A 86 2.69 14.16 -11.71
CA VAL A 86 3.93 13.61 -12.28
C VAL A 86 4.95 13.34 -11.17
N PHE A 87 5.16 14.28 -10.27
CA PHE A 87 6.12 14.13 -9.18
C PHE A 87 5.73 13.01 -8.21
N SER A 88 4.44 12.87 -7.90
CA SER A 88 3.94 11.79 -7.04
C SER A 88 4.14 10.41 -7.67
N LEU A 89 4.00 10.30 -9.00
CA LEU A 89 4.31 9.07 -9.73
C LEU A 89 5.81 8.76 -9.69
N ILE A 90 6.67 9.76 -9.88
CA ILE A 90 8.13 9.59 -9.79
C ILE A 90 8.55 9.12 -8.39
N ILE A 91 8.04 9.78 -7.33
CA ILE A 91 8.26 9.35 -5.94
C ILE A 91 7.81 7.91 -5.76
N TYR A 92 6.61 7.57 -6.25
CA TYR A 92 6.11 6.21 -6.11
C TYR A 92 7.00 5.18 -6.79
N LEU A 93 7.45 5.48 -8.02
CA LEU A 93 8.36 4.61 -8.76
C LEU A 93 9.68 4.43 -8.02
N PHE A 94 10.25 5.49 -7.48
CA PHE A 94 11.56 5.45 -6.83
C PHE A 94 11.55 4.72 -5.48
N PHE A 95 10.50 4.92 -4.66
CA PHE A 95 10.48 4.41 -3.29
C PHE A 95 9.65 3.15 -3.08
N TYR A 96 8.65 2.88 -3.93
CA TYR A 96 7.63 1.87 -3.62
C TYR A 96 7.39 0.86 -4.74
N SER A 97 7.90 1.07 -5.96
CA SER A 97 7.60 0.17 -7.08
C SER A 97 8.23 -1.21 -6.95
N GLU A 98 9.35 -1.31 -6.22
CA GLU A 98 10.06 -2.58 -6.01
C GLU A 98 9.51 -3.41 -4.86
N ILE A 99 8.56 -2.86 -4.08
CA ILE A 99 7.96 -3.56 -2.94
C ILE A 99 7.06 -4.68 -3.46
N LYS A 100 7.31 -5.90 -3.00
CA LYS A 100 6.53 -7.09 -3.37
C LYS A 100 5.85 -7.73 -2.18
N TYR A 101 4.73 -8.39 -2.44
CA TYR A 101 3.95 -9.09 -1.43
C TYR A 101 3.83 -10.57 -1.76
N PHE A 102 4.25 -11.42 -0.84
CA PHE A 102 4.19 -12.88 -0.95
C PHE A 102 3.17 -13.44 0.05
N ASN A 103 2.42 -14.46 -0.36
CA ASN A 103 1.35 -15.05 0.43
C ASN A 103 1.68 -16.51 0.74
N PHE A 104 1.79 -16.85 2.02
CA PHE A 104 2.05 -18.22 2.49
C PHE A 104 0.91 -18.71 3.35
N LYS A 105 0.20 -19.74 2.89
CA LYS A 105 -0.89 -20.36 3.65
C LYS A 105 -0.31 -21.39 4.61
N SER A 106 -0.86 -21.42 5.83
CA SER A 106 -0.51 -22.44 6.82
C SER A 106 -1.05 -23.81 6.44
N SER A 107 -0.26 -24.84 6.68
CA SER A 107 -0.67 -26.24 6.56
C SER A 107 -1.55 -26.70 7.73
N TYR A 108 -1.52 -25.98 8.87
CA TYR A 108 -2.19 -26.38 10.12
C TYR A 108 -3.48 -25.61 10.42
N GLY A 109 -3.86 -24.63 9.59
CA GLY A 109 -5.08 -23.86 9.79
C GLY A 109 -5.28 -22.73 8.79
N ASN A 110 -6.29 -21.89 9.03
CA ASN A 110 -6.72 -20.84 8.10
C ASN A 110 -5.88 -19.55 8.15
N ARG A 111 -4.64 -19.61 8.63
CA ARG A 111 -3.77 -18.44 8.73
C ARG A 111 -2.94 -18.30 7.46
N THR A 112 -2.73 -17.06 7.04
CA THR A 112 -1.84 -16.71 5.93
C THR A 112 -0.82 -15.70 6.44
N LEU A 113 0.46 -16.04 6.30
CA LEU A 113 1.57 -15.10 6.43
C LEU A 113 1.67 -14.30 5.14
N ILE A 114 1.76 -12.99 5.28
CA ILE A 114 2.08 -12.08 4.19
C ILE A 114 3.47 -11.52 4.45
N VAL A 115 4.34 -11.60 3.46
CA VAL A 115 5.67 -11.01 3.50
C VAL A 115 5.67 -9.82 2.56
N GLU A 116 5.93 -8.63 3.10
CA GLU A 116 6.29 -7.44 2.32
C GLU A 116 7.81 -7.44 2.19
N GLU A 117 8.33 -7.53 0.98
CA GLU A 117 9.76 -7.47 0.72
C GLU A 117 10.09 -6.18 -0.03
N ASP A 118 11.10 -5.46 0.47
CA ASP A 118 11.64 -4.27 -0.16
C ASP A 118 13.17 -4.34 -0.27
N SER A 119 13.70 -3.48 -1.13
CA SER A 119 15.13 -3.25 -1.25
C SER A 119 15.34 -1.78 -1.54
N PHE A 120 16.15 -1.12 -0.73
CA PHE A 120 16.49 0.28 -0.93
C PHE A 120 17.98 0.50 -0.66
N LEU A 121 18.67 1.02 -1.68
CA LEU A 121 20.12 1.19 -1.71
C LEU A 121 20.84 -0.15 -1.46
N LEU A 122 21.38 -0.36 -0.26
CA LEU A 122 22.12 -1.56 0.14
C LEU A 122 21.38 -2.37 1.22
N SER A 123 20.16 -1.99 1.58
CA SER A 123 19.37 -2.68 2.62
C SER A 123 18.21 -3.40 1.97
N GLY A 124 18.18 -4.73 2.11
CA GLY A 124 16.98 -5.50 1.85
C GLY A 124 16.23 -5.71 3.16
N ARG A 125 14.89 -5.64 3.10
CA ARG A 125 14.06 -5.85 4.29
C ARG A 125 12.86 -6.69 3.93
N SER A 126 12.37 -7.42 4.92
CA SER A 126 11.09 -8.08 4.81
C SER A 126 10.28 -7.93 6.09
N HIS A 127 9.11 -7.32 5.96
CA HIS A 127 8.18 -7.12 7.06
C HIS A 127 7.08 -8.18 7.01
N PHE A 128 6.69 -8.68 8.18
CA PHE A 128 5.72 -9.75 8.30
C PHE A 128 4.35 -9.26 8.74
N TYR A 129 3.32 -9.78 8.08
CA TYR A 129 1.93 -9.46 8.38
C TYR A 129 1.08 -10.73 8.43
N LYS A 130 0.01 -10.66 9.21
CA LYS A 130 -1.07 -11.64 9.19
C LYS A 130 -2.17 -11.15 8.27
N LYS A 131 -2.64 -12.02 7.36
CA LYS A 131 -3.86 -11.74 6.60
C LYS A 131 -5.09 -11.75 7.51
N SER A 132 -5.91 -10.71 7.39
CA SER A 132 -7.14 -10.51 8.16
C SER A 132 -8.28 -10.10 7.23
N PHE A 133 -9.48 -10.65 7.45
CA PHE A 133 -10.71 -10.28 6.71
C PHE A 133 -10.52 -10.09 5.18
N GLY A 134 -9.79 -11.01 4.54
CA GLY A 134 -9.62 -11.07 3.08
C GLY A 134 -8.62 -10.05 2.50
N ILE A 135 -8.89 -8.75 2.66
CA ILE A 135 -8.15 -7.65 2.02
C ILE A 135 -7.27 -6.86 2.99
N PHE A 136 -7.28 -7.20 4.27
CA PHE A 136 -6.50 -6.50 5.28
C PHE A 136 -5.28 -7.34 5.67
N ILE A 137 -4.21 -6.63 6.01
CA ILE A 137 -3.01 -7.23 6.60
C ILE A 137 -2.73 -6.50 7.90
N LYS A 138 -2.47 -7.25 8.97
CA LYS A 138 -2.11 -6.71 10.27
C LYS A 138 -0.64 -6.95 10.51
N SER A 139 0.11 -5.91 10.87
CA SER A 139 1.53 -6.03 11.21
C SER A 139 1.74 -7.05 12.34
N LEU A 140 2.76 -7.88 12.17
CA LEU A 140 3.26 -8.76 13.24
C LEU A 140 4.42 -8.12 14.03
N ASN A 141 4.80 -6.88 13.68
CA ASN A 141 5.90 -6.12 14.28
C ASN A 141 7.21 -6.93 14.34
N GLN A 142 7.43 -7.74 13.30
CA GLN A 142 8.61 -8.57 13.09
C GLN A 142 9.12 -8.27 11.69
N GLU A 143 10.43 -8.25 11.54
CA GLU A 143 11.11 -8.00 10.29
C GLU A 143 12.41 -8.79 10.22
N ILE A 144 12.86 -9.05 9.01
CA ILE A 144 14.23 -9.47 8.73
C ILE A 144 14.89 -8.42 7.83
N SER A 145 16.20 -8.29 7.98
CA SER A 145 17.03 -7.53 7.07
C SER A 145 18.05 -8.44 6.40
N THR A 146 18.47 -8.01 5.22
CA THR A 146 19.45 -8.67 4.36
C THR A 146 20.48 -7.68 3.87
N ASP A 147 21.65 -8.19 3.51
CA ASP A 147 22.79 -7.39 3.06
C ASP A 147 22.67 -7.06 1.56
N ASP A 148 23.34 -5.99 1.14
CA ASP A 148 23.44 -5.55 -0.26
C ASP A 148 22.10 -5.51 -1.03
N GLY A 149 21.01 -5.19 -0.33
CA GLY A 149 19.69 -5.11 -0.94
C GLY A 149 19.14 -6.48 -1.38
N PHE A 150 19.71 -7.59 -0.91
CA PHE A 150 19.33 -8.94 -1.31
C PHE A 150 17.89 -9.26 -0.92
N ARG A 151 17.19 -10.00 -1.78
CA ARG A 151 15.74 -10.23 -1.68
C ARG A 151 15.40 -11.72 -1.72
N PRO A 152 15.48 -12.42 -0.58
CA PRO A 152 15.39 -13.87 -0.54
C PRO A 152 14.03 -14.39 -1.06
N PHE A 153 12.93 -13.68 -0.81
CA PHE A 153 11.60 -14.10 -1.27
C PHE A 153 11.43 -13.89 -2.77
N SER A 154 11.96 -12.80 -3.33
CA SER A 154 11.97 -12.56 -4.78
C SER A 154 12.86 -13.54 -5.54
N THR A 155 13.95 -14.01 -4.94
CA THR A 155 14.89 -14.95 -5.59
C THR A 155 14.57 -16.41 -5.29
N ASN A 156 13.53 -16.68 -4.48
CA ASN A 156 13.23 -18.02 -3.95
C ASN A 156 14.40 -18.65 -3.15
N SER A 157 15.25 -17.81 -2.55
CA SER A 157 16.36 -18.22 -1.68
C SER A 157 15.91 -18.28 -0.21
N TYR A 158 14.82 -19.00 0.05
CA TYR A 158 14.29 -19.21 1.40
C TYR A 158 13.61 -20.57 1.51
N GLN A 159 13.49 -21.05 2.75
CA GLN A 159 12.68 -22.17 3.13
C GLN A 159 11.74 -21.73 4.26
N LEU A 160 10.44 -22.01 4.08
CA LEU A 160 9.41 -21.66 5.04
C LEU A 160 8.79 -22.94 5.60
N ILE A 161 8.85 -23.09 6.92
CA ILE A 161 8.36 -24.27 7.62
C ILE A 161 7.38 -23.81 8.70
N TRP A 162 6.12 -24.22 8.56
CA TRP A 162 5.16 -24.05 9.65
C TRP A 162 5.51 -25.06 10.75
N GLU A 163 5.78 -24.58 11.95
CA GLU A 163 6.07 -25.45 13.10
C GLU A 163 4.77 -25.82 13.83
N ASP A 164 3.82 -24.87 13.88
CA ASP A 164 2.49 -25.08 14.43
C ASP A 164 1.45 -24.14 13.76
N LYS A 165 0.29 -23.95 14.39
CA LYS A 165 -0.79 -23.07 13.89
C LYS A 165 -0.42 -21.58 13.92
N ASP A 166 0.52 -21.19 14.77
CA ASP A 166 0.79 -19.83 15.20
C ASP A 166 2.25 -19.41 14.99
N THR A 167 3.11 -20.35 14.61
CA THR A 167 4.56 -20.18 14.49
C THR A 167 5.04 -20.68 13.14
N VAL A 168 5.89 -19.89 12.50
CA VAL A 168 6.55 -20.24 11.23
C VAL A 168 8.03 -19.91 11.31
N ARG A 169 8.87 -20.88 10.97
CA ARG A 169 10.30 -20.69 10.83
C ARG A 169 10.64 -20.37 9.39
N ILE A 170 11.51 -19.39 9.20
CA ILE A 170 11.98 -18.94 7.90
C ILE A 170 13.50 -19.04 7.91
N ASP A 171 14.03 -19.95 7.10
CA ASP A 171 15.45 -20.06 6.82
C ASP A 171 15.70 -19.33 5.49
N TYR A 172 16.58 -18.34 5.45
CA TYR A 172 16.76 -17.46 4.29
C TYR A 172 18.23 -17.13 4.02
N ASP A 173 18.56 -16.97 2.74
CA ASP A 173 19.87 -16.47 2.33
C ASP A 173 19.98 -14.97 2.67
N PHE A 174 21.03 -14.62 3.41
CA PHE A 174 21.25 -13.26 3.88
C PHE A 174 21.77 -12.33 2.78
N GLY A 175 22.24 -12.86 1.64
CA GLY A 175 22.75 -12.10 0.50
C GLY A 175 24.27 -12.03 0.41
N SER A 176 24.98 -12.42 1.46
CA SER A 176 26.41 -12.66 1.44
C SER A 176 26.70 -14.15 1.26
N THR A 177 27.62 -14.45 0.34
CA THR A 177 27.86 -15.79 -0.21
C THR A 177 27.89 -16.89 0.86
N GLY A 178 26.85 -17.74 0.86
CA GLY A 178 26.75 -18.92 1.72
C GLY A 178 26.23 -18.68 3.14
N ILE A 179 25.83 -17.45 3.50
CA ILE A 179 25.30 -17.14 4.83
C ILE A 179 23.78 -17.30 4.83
N TRP A 180 23.30 -18.35 5.50
CA TRP A 180 21.89 -18.55 5.78
C TRP A 180 21.58 -18.13 7.21
N LYS A 181 20.45 -17.46 7.40
CA LYS A 181 19.89 -17.08 8.71
C LYS A 181 18.55 -17.75 8.91
N SER A 182 18.16 -17.88 10.17
CA SER A 182 16.88 -18.47 10.57
C SER A 182 16.16 -17.51 11.50
N GLU A 183 14.90 -17.25 11.19
CA GLU A 183 14.04 -16.39 12.01
C GLU A 183 12.68 -17.04 12.24
N THR A 184 12.16 -16.87 13.45
CA THR A 184 10.88 -17.48 13.86
C THR A 184 9.82 -16.40 14.00
N ILE A 185 8.80 -16.46 13.15
CA ILE A 185 7.70 -15.49 13.13
C ILE A 185 6.52 -16.03 13.92
N ASN A 186 6.12 -15.29 14.95
CA ASN A 186 5.02 -15.67 15.83
C ASN A 186 3.80 -14.75 15.65
N PHE A 187 2.64 -15.36 15.42
CA PHE A 187 1.37 -14.67 15.16
C PHE A 187 0.69 -14.09 16.42
N LYS A 188 1.11 -14.49 17.63
CA LYS A 188 0.56 -14.01 18.91
C LYS A 188 1.32 -12.81 19.49
N ARG A 189 2.52 -12.51 18.99
CA ARG A 189 3.43 -11.49 19.55
C ARG A 189 3.21 -10.07 19.01
N SER A 190 1.98 -9.72 18.60
CA SER A 190 1.66 -8.35 18.20
C SER A 190 1.35 -7.50 19.44
N TYR A 191 2.34 -6.74 19.93
CA TYR A 191 2.12 -5.66 20.90
C TYR A 191 1.43 -4.47 20.24
#